data_AF-A0A7C2R6A7-F1
#
_entry.id   AF-A0A7C2R6A7-F1
#
_cell.length_a   1.000
_cell.length_b   1.000
_cell.length_c   1.000
_cell.angle_alpha   90.00
_cell.angle_beta   90.00
_cell.angle_gamma   90.00
#
_symmetry.space_group_name_H-M   'P 1'
#
loop_
_entity.id
_entity.type
_entity.pdbx_description
1 polymer ?
#
loop_
_entity_poly.entity_id
_entity_poly.type
_entity_poly.pdbx_seq_one_letter_code
_entity_poly.pdbx_strand_id
1 'polypeptide(L)' 'MEPTLRLSGARLEGALRGRGGTLVTPGINLYATELNRVMIGLDLWRGADGVRATSFKAMFQLAF' A
#
# COMPACT_ATOMS: atom_id res chain seq x y z
N MET A 1 12.06 -7.62 12.82
CA MET A 1 10.78 -6.93 12.52
C MET A 1 11.11 -5.50 12.13
N GLU A 2 10.57 -5.01 11.02
CA GLU A 2 10.89 -3.68 10.48
C GLU A 2 9.58 -2.97 10.08
N PRO A 3 9.27 -1.79 10.64
CA PRO A 3 8.09 -1.02 10.24
C PRO A 3 8.27 -0.47 8.82
N THR A 4 7.16 -0.35 8.08
CA THR A 4 7.16 0.24 6.75
C THR A 4 6.04 1.27 6.60
N LEU A 5 6.29 2.28 5.78
CA LEU A 5 5.28 3.22 5.34
C LEU A 5 5.46 3.44 3.85
N ARG A 6 4.42 3.14 3.07
CA ARG A 6 4.36 3.47 1.65
C ARG A 6 3.35 4.58 1.41
N LEU A 7 3.75 5.55 0.62
CA LEU A 7 2.88 6.61 0.12
C LEU A 7 2.84 6.53 -1.39
N SER A 8 1.65 6.52 -1.97
CA SER A 8 1.47 6.59 -3.42
C SER A 8 0.37 7.59 -3.76
N GLY A 9 0.63 8.44 -4.75
CA GLY A 9 -0.36 9.37 -5.29
C GLY A 9 -0.74 8.95 -6.70
N ALA A 10 -2.03 8.94 -7.01
CA ALA A 10 -2.51 8.80 -8.38
C ALA A 10 -3.15 10.11 -8.83
N ARG A 11 -2.57 10.73 -9.85
CA ARG A 11 -3.21 11.82 -10.59
C ARG A 11 -3.72 11.24 -11.89
N LEU A 12 -5.01 11.37 -12.11
CA LEU A 12 -5.66 10.89 -13.33
C LEU A 12 -5.81 12.05 -14.33
N GLU A 13 -5.89 11.71 -15.61
CA GLU A 13 -6.02 12.66 -16.71
C GLU A 13 -7.31 12.42 -17.51
N GLY A 14 -7.63 13.34 -18.42
CA GLY A 14 -8.82 13.26 -19.26
C GLY A 14 -10.12 13.20 -18.45
N ALA A 15 -11.03 12.31 -18.85
CA ALA A 15 -12.34 12.14 -18.23
C ALA A 15 -12.31 11.76 -16.74
N LEU A 16 -11.16 11.31 -16.22
CA LEU A 16 -11.00 10.86 -14.84
C LEU A 16 -10.24 11.85 -13.96
N ARG A 17 -9.93 13.07 -14.44
CA ARG A 17 -9.09 14.07 -13.76
C ARG A 17 -9.50 14.41 -12.32
N GLY A 18 -10.75 14.17 -11.92
CA GLY A 18 -11.26 14.36 -10.56
C GLY A 18 -11.20 13.13 -9.63
N ARG A 19 -10.84 11.95 -10.15
CA ARG A 19 -10.87 10.66 -9.42
C ARG A 19 -9.51 10.18 -8.93
N GLY A 20 -8.50 11.06 -8.98
CA GLY A 20 -7.20 10.79 -8.37
C GLY A 20 -7.29 10.65 -6.85
N GLY A 21 -6.17 10.45 -6.19
CA GLY A 21 -6.14 10.37 -4.73
C GLY A 21 -4.81 9.89 -4.18
N THR A 22 -4.80 9.63 -2.88
CA THR A 22 -3.62 9.20 -2.14
C THR A 22 -3.87 7.85 -1.48
N LEU A 23 -2.95 6.93 -1.67
CA LEU A 23 -2.84 5.68 -0.95
C LEU A 23 -1.76 5.80 0.13
N VAL A 24 -2.13 5.51 1.37
CA VAL A 24 -1.20 5.39 2.49
C VAL A 24 -1.23 3.94 2.96
N THR A 25 -0.07 3.30 3.04
CA THR A 25 0.07 1.92 3.50
C THR A 25 1.05 1.86 4.66
N PRO A 26 0.61 2.02 5.92
CA PRO A 26 1.38 1.56 7.06
C PRO A 26 1.50 0.04 7.03
N GLY A 27 2.65 -0.48 7.42
CA GLY A 27 2.88 -1.90 7.43
C GLY A 27 4.10 -2.32 8.24
N ILE A 28 4.41 -3.60 8.13
CA ILE A 28 5.48 -4.25 8.85
C ILE A 28 6.05 -5.40 8.02
N ASN A 29 7.37 -5.50 7.99
CA ASN A 29 8.10 -6.64 7.48
C ASN A 29 8.50 -7.56 8.64
N LEU A 30 8.14 -8.83 8.52
CA LEU A 30 8.56 -9.92 9.39
C LEU A 30 9.54 -10.79 8.61
N TYR A 31 10.81 -10.74 8.97
CA TYR A 31 11.87 -11.51 8.32
C TYR A 31 11.95 -12.88 8.97
N ALA A 32 11.81 -13.93 8.17
CA ALA A 32 12.12 -15.30 8.57
C ALA A 32 13.62 -15.58 8.39
N THR A 33 14.22 -15.02 7.33
CA THR A 33 15.67 -14.96 7.09
C THR A 33 16.01 -13.62 6.44
N GLU A 34 17.27 -13.38 6.09
CA GLU A 34 17.68 -12.16 5.35
C GLU A 34 17.01 -12.05 3.97
N LEU A 35 16.64 -13.19 3.36
CA LEU A 35 16.06 -13.25 2.02
C LEU A 35 14.54 -13.47 2.02
N ASN A 36 14.01 -14.07 3.09
CA ASN A 36 12.61 -14.47 3.20
C ASN A 36 11.85 -13.59 4.19
N ARG A 37 10.74 -13.00 3.77
CA ARG A 37 9.91 -12.15 4.64
C ARG A 37 8.42 -12.22 4.33
N VAL A 38 7.63 -11.89 5.34
CA VAL A 38 6.20 -11.59 5.24
C VAL A 38 6.02 -10.09 5.40
N MET A 39 5.41 -9.44 4.42
CA MET A 39 5.01 -8.04 4.50
C MET A 39 3.51 -7.98 4.81
N ILE A 40 3.14 -7.27 5.87
CA ILE A 40 1.75 -7.05 6.27
C ILE A 40 1.47 -5.55 6.24
N GLY A 41 0.38 -5.13 5.64
CA GLY A 41 0.02 -3.71 5.54
C GLY A 41 -1.48 -3.46 5.46
N LEU A 42 -1.86 -2.23 5.76
CA LEU A 42 -3.23 -1.73 5.63
C LEU A 42 -3.24 -0.61 4.58
N ASP A 43 -3.84 -0.86 3.43
CA ASP A 43 -4.01 0.13 2.37
C ASP A 43 -5.17 1.07 2.74
N LEU A 44 -4.89 2.36 2.87
CA LEU A 44 -5.84 3.42 3.17
C LEU A 44 -5.92 4.38 1.97
N TRP A 45 -7.00 4.29 1.19
CA TRP A 45 -7.23 5.15 0.03
C TRP A 45 -8.09 6.35 0.40
N ARG A 46 -7.64 7.53 0.00
CA ARG A 46 -8.41 8.77 0.03
C ARG A 46 -8.47 9.37 -1.37
N GLY A 47 -9.60 9.18 -2.04
CA GLY A 47 -9.92 9.76 -3.33
C GLY A 47 -10.23 11.25 -3.22
N ALA A 48 -9.83 12.01 -4.25
CA ALA A 48 -10.15 13.43 -4.41
C ALA A 48 -11.66 13.65 -4.68
N ASP A 49 -12.34 12.62 -5.19
CA ASP A 49 -13.79 12.54 -5.38
C ASP A 49 -14.55 12.17 -4.09
N GLY A 50 -13.84 12.06 -2.96
CA GLY A 50 -14.42 11.69 -1.67
C GLY A 50 -14.54 10.18 -1.45
N VAL A 51 -14.20 9.35 -2.44
CA VAL A 51 -14.19 7.89 -2.28
C VAL A 51 -13.14 7.49 -1.24
N ARG A 52 -13.53 6.62 -0.32
CA ARG A 52 -12.64 6.03 0.69
C ARG A 52 -12.67 4.52 0.54
N ALA A 53 -11.50 3.91 0.55
CA ALA A 53 -11.39 2.47 0.54
C ALA A 53 -10.31 2.03 1.53
N THR A 54 -10.47 0.83 2.07
CA THR A 54 -9.51 0.23 2.98
C THR A 54 -9.37 -1.24 2.65
N SER A 55 -8.15 -1.75 2.60
CA SER A 55 -7.88 -3.17 2.41
C SER A 55 -6.70 -3.63 3.24
N PHE A 56 -6.80 -4.83 3.77
CA PHE A 56 -5.67 -5.52 4.38
C PHE A 56 -4.87 -6.24 3.30
N LYS A 57 -3.54 -6.18 3.39
CA LYS A 57 -2.64 -6.86 2.46
C LYS A 57 -1.58 -7.65 3.21
N ALA A 58 -1.37 -8.89 2.78
CA ALA A 58 -0.22 -9.69 3.16
C ALA A 58 0.51 -10.18 1.90
N MET A 59 1.84 -10.18 1.92
CA MET A 59 2.69 -10.68 0.83
C MET A 59 3.80 -11.55 1.43
N PHE A 60 4.02 -12.71 0.81
CA PHE A 60 5.16 -13.56 1.09
C PHE A 60 6.23 -13.33 0.02
N GLN A 61 7.44 -13.00 0.44
CA GLN A 61 8.61 -12.94 -0.43
C GLN A 61 9.52 -14.10 -0.05
N LEU A 62 9.75 -15.00 -1.01
CA LEU A 62 10.62 -16.15 -0.86
C LEU A 62 11.73 -16.09 -1.92
N ALA A 63 12.96 -16.41 -1.52
CA ALA A 63 14.08 -16.61 -2.42
C ALA A 63 14.78 -17.93 -2.07
N PHE A 64 15.25 -18.64 -3.10
CA PHE A 64 15.83 -19.96 -3.05
C PHE A 64 17.13 -20.03 -3.87
#